data_AF-T2M6Y2-F1
#
_entry.id   AF-T2M6Y2-F1
#
_cell.length_a   1.000
_cell.length_b   1.000
_cell.length_c   1.000
_cell.angle_alpha   90.00
_cell.angle_beta   90.00
_cell.angle_gamma   90.00
#
_symmetry.space_group_name_H-M   'P 1'
#
loop_
_entity.id
_entity.type
_entity.pdbx_description
1 polymer ?
#
loop_
_entity_poly.entity_id
_entity_poly.type
_entity_poly.pdbx_seq_one_letter_code
_entity_poly.pdbx_strand_id
1 'polypeptide(L)'
;MIKNSTKALPLYAKLYRNLNTSLKVFKEPVPTLNSDWVGPADPDSNIRKIIYSKSTSDLETFHHKQRTNDYIWNDMFWREHNKKFFHEKSKFLETFKSIPESGNDASDSLSVFYKKFLEENKNLYDQYNREWYRRNFYSLMLSFRVALSNLFSNSKL
;
A
#
# COMPACT_ATOMS: atom_id res chain seq x y z
N MET A 1 -21.28 11.93 -9.52
CA MET A 1 -21.27 13.00 -8.51
C MET A 1 -20.23 12.67 -7.44
N ILE A 2 -18.99 13.13 -7.60
CA ILE A 2 -17.85 12.82 -6.71
C ILE A 2 -17.79 13.90 -5.62
N LYS A 3 -18.48 13.67 -4.51
CA LYS A 3 -18.36 14.49 -3.30
C LYS A 3 -18.13 13.55 -2.13
N ASN A 4 -16.88 13.19 -1.84
CA ASN A 4 -16.46 12.58 -0.56
C ASN A 4 -14.94 12.56 -0.32
N SER A 5 -14.11 13.19 -1.16
CA SER A 5 -12.63 13.11 -1.02
C SER A 5 -12.05 13.95 0.12
N THR A 6 -12.77 14.94 0.64
CA THR A 6 -12.20 15.96 1.56
C THR A 6 -12.40 15.65 3.06
N LYS A 7 -13.30 14.73 3.42
CA LYS A 7 -13.49 14.30 4.82
C LYS A 7 -12.54 13.19 5.28
N ALA A 8 -11.75 12.64 4.36
CA ALA A 8 -10.96 11.43 4.62
C ALA A 8 -9.59 11.74 5.25
N LEU A 9 -9.02 12.93 5.02
CA LEU A 9 -7.72 13.37 5.55
C LEU A 9 -7.54 13.22 7.08
N PRO A 10 -8.48 13.67 7.94
CA PRO A 10 -8.33 13.51 9.40
C PRO A 10 -8.57 12.06 9.88
N LEU A 11 -9.38 11.28 9.16
CA LEU A 11 -9.60 9.86 9.43
C LEU A 11 -8.32 9.04 9.17
N TYR A 12 -7.63 9.31 8.06
CA TYR A 12 -6.36 8.65 7.73
C TYR A 12 -5.25 8.99 8.73
N ALA A 13 -5.12 10.24 9.15
CA ALA A 13 -4.12 10.65 10.15
C ALA A 13 -4.33 9.97 11.52
N LYS A 14 -5.60 9.77 11.93
CA LYS A 14 -5.95 9.10 13.19
C LYS A 14 -5.71 7.58 13.12
N LEU A 15 -6.06 6.95 12.00
CA LEU A 15 -5.77 5.53 11.74
C LEU A 15 -4.27 5.27 11.70
N TYR A 16 -3.49 6.15 11.07
CA TYR A 16 -2.04 6.00 10.96
C TYR A 16 -1.31 6.16 12.29
N ARG A 17 -1.77 7.05 13.19
CA ARG A 17 -1.26 7.11 14.57
C ARG A 17 -1.48 5.81 15.34
N ASN A 18 -2.64 5.17 15.16
CA ASN A 18 -2.93 3.89 15.81
C ASN A 18 -2.14 2.73 15.19
N LEU A 19 -1.85 2.77 13.89
CA LEU A 19 -1.01 1.79 13.19
C LEU A 19 0.46 1.83 13.67
N ASN A 20 1.01 3.02 13.91
CA ASN A 20 2.34 3.17 14.53
C ASN A 20 2.41 2.57 15.94
N THR A 21 1.29 2.46 16.65
CA THR A 21 1.21 1.79 17.96
C THR A 21 1.33 0.27 17.87
N SER A 22 1.04 -0.33 16.71
CA SER A 22 1.23 -1.76 16.41
C SER A 22 2.65 -2.07 15.92
N LEU A 23 3.27 -1.16 15.16
CA LEU A 23 4.64 -1.24 14.63
C LEU A 23 5.76 -1.04 15.67
N LYS A 24 5.54 -1.43 16.93
CA LYS A 24 6.34 -1.10 18.14
C LYS A 24 7.84 -1.47 18.14
N VAL A 25 8.45 -1.92 17.04
CA VAL A 25 9.81 -2.46 17.02
C VAL A 25 10.82 -1.62 16.22
N PHE A 26 10.42 -0.67 15.37
CA PHE A 26 11.37 0.10 14.55
C PHE A 26 11.28 1.61 14.79
N LYS A 27 12.36 2.22 15.28
CA LYS A 27 12.47 3.68 15.40
C LYS A 27 12.64 4.26 14.01
N GLU A 28 11.62 5.00 13.54
CA GLU A 28 11.67 5.65 12.23
C GLU A 28 12.89 6.57 12.14
N PRO A 29 13.72 6.45 11.08
CA PRO A 29 14.83 7.35 10.89
C PRO A 29 14.32 8.76 10.57
N VAL A 30 15.10 9.75 10.99
CA VAL A 30 14.86 11.14 10.59
C VAL A 30 15.12 11.25 9.09
N PRO A 31 14.26 11.95 8.32
CA PRO A 31 14.49 12.23 6.91
C PRO A 31 15.92 12.74 6.66
N THR A 32 16.65 12.07 5.77
CA THR A 32 17.97 12.55 5.35
C THR A 32 17.81 13.65 4.30
N LEU A 33 18.89 14.41 4.05
CA LEU A 33 18.85 15.46 3.03
C LEU A 33 18.78 14.88 1.60
N ASN A 34 19.46 13.76 1.35
CA ASN A 34 19.83 13.36 -0.02
C ASN A 34 19.23 12.02 -0.48
N SER A 35 18.58 11.28 0.40
CA SER A 35 18.06 9.95 0.04
C SER A 35 16.78 9.60 0.78
N ASP A 36 15.85 9.00 0.02
CA ASP A 36 14.67 8.34 0.58
C ASP A 36 15.12 7.10 1.36
N TRP A 37 14.51 6.88 2.52
CA TRP A 37 14.69 5.66 3.29
C TRP A 37 13.54 4.69 3.04
N VAL A 38 13.86 3.42 2.81
CA VAL A 38 12.89 2.33 2.60
C VAL A 38 12.99 1.34 3.75
N GLY A 39 11.87 1.10 4.41
CA GLY A 39 11.79 0.20 5.56
C GLY A 39 11.73 -1.29 5.22
N PRO A 40 11.73 -2.14 6.27
CA PRO A 40 11.37 -3.55 6.12
C PRO A 40 9.94 -3.70 5.59
N ALA A 41 9.61 -4.89 5.10
CA ALA A 41 8.24 -5.21 4.74
C ALA A 41 7.35 -5.21 5.99
N ASP A 42 6.16 -4.60 5.90
CA ASP A 42 5.16 -4.69 6.96
C ASP A 42 4.70 -6.15 7.13
N PRO A 43 4.60 -6.67 8.37
CA PRO A 43 4.28 -8.08 8.60
C PRO A 43 2.86 -8.49 8.17
N ASP A 44 1.92 -7.54 8.10
CA ASP A 44 0.53 -7.87 7.73
C ASP A 44 0.25 -7.51 6.27
N SER A 45 0.75 -6.37 5.77
CA SER A 45 0.46 -5.90 4.40
C SER A 45 1.53 -6.28 3.37
N ASN A 46 2.74 -6.63 3.82
CA ASN A 46 3.95 -6.79 2.99
C ASN A 46 4.41 -5.52 2.25
N ILE A 47 3.82 -4.36 2.52
CA ILE A 47 4.21 -3.08 1.90
C ILE A 47 5.35 -2.45 2.69
N ARG A 48 6.31 -1.84 2.00
CA ARG A 48 7.45 -1.14 2.63
C ARG A 48 7.12 0.33 2.83
N LYS A 49 7.31 0.80 4.06
CA LYS A 49 7.22 2.24 4.39
C LYS A 49 8.38 2.99 3.74
N ILE A 50 8.08 4.15 3.17
CA ILE A 50 9.08 5.08 2.63
C ILE A 50 9.06 6.36 3.48
N ILE A 51 10.24 6.80 3.91
CA ILE A 51 10.45 8.11 4.51
C ILE A 51 11.22 8.94 3.48
N TYR A 52 10.54 9.92 2.91
CA TYR A 52 11.10 10.77 1.88
C TYR A 52 12.20 11.67 2.43
N SER A 53 13.18 11.99 1.61
CA SER A 53 14.20 12.99 1.93
C SER A 53 13.56 14.35 2.27
N LYS A 54 14.36 15.23 2.88
CA LYS A 54 13.93 16.60 3.16
C LYS A 54 13.58 17.30 1.85
N SER A 55 12.36 17.81 1.76
CA SER A 55 11.91 18.60 0.62
C SER A 55 12.63 19.95 0.54
N THR A 56 12.87 20.43 -0.68
CA THR A 56 13.46 21.73 -0.97
C THR A 56 12.43 22.78 -1.37
N SER A 57 11.19 22.37 -1.65
CA SER A 57 10.10 23.25 -2.06
C SER A 57 8.75 22.85 -1.46
N ASP A 58 7.79 23.78 -1.47
CA ASP A 58 6.41 23.51 -1.05
C ASP A 58 5.72 22.49 -1.96
N LEU A 59 6.01 22.51 -3.27
CA LEU A 59 5.47 21.57 -4.23
C LEU A 59 5.97 20.14 -3.97
N GLU A 60 7.26 19.99 -3.67
CA GLU A 60 7.85 18.70 -3.28
C GLU A 60 7.31 18.24 -1.93
N THR A 61 7.17 19.15 -0.96
CA THR A 61 6.52 18.86 0.34
C THR A 61 5.09 18.34 0.14
N PHE A 62 4.33 18.95 -0.76
CA PHE A 62 2.99 18.50 -1.12
C PHE A 62 3.02 17.12 -1.78
N HIS A 63 3.96 16.88 -2.69
CA HIS A 63 4.13 15.57 -3.34
C HIS A 63 4.49 14.48 -2.32
N HIS A 64 5.38 14.75 -1.37
CA HIS A 64 5.74 13.81 -0.30
C HIS A 64 4.53 13.45 0.56
N LYS A 65 3.71 14.45 0.93
CA LYS A 65 2.45 14.22 1.65
C LYS A 65 1.47 13.38 0.84
N GLN A 66 1.33 13.67 -0.46
CA GLN A 66 0.46 12.90 -1.35
C GLN A 66 0.91 11.44 -1.46
N ARG A 67 2.19 11.19 -1.73
CA ARG A 67 2.74 9.81 -1.79
C ARG A 67 2.59 9.08 -0.46
N THR A 68 2.76 9.79 0.67
CA THR A 68 2.50 9.22 2.01
C THR A 68 1.04 8.80 2.15
N ASN A 69 0.08 9.64 1.75
CA ASN A 69 -1.34 9.29 1.80
C ASN A 69 -1.68 8.09 0.90
N ASP A 70 -1.07 8.01 -0.29
CA ASP A 70 -1.26 6.90 -1.21
C ASP A 70 -0.67 5.59 -0.66
N TYR A 71 0.49 5.65 0.01
CA TYR A 71 1.05 4.54 0.77
C TYR A 71 0.08 4.06 1.86
N ILE A 72 -0.48 4.97 2.68
CA ILE A 72 -1.40 4.61 3.77
C ILE A 72 -2.61 3.86 3.22
N TRP A 73 -3.20 4.39 2.14
CA TRP A 73 -4.32 3.75 1.48
C TRP A 73 -3.97 2.35 0.96
N ASN A 74 -2.78 2.20 0.34
CA ASN A 74 -2.30 0.94 -0.19
C ASN A 74 -2.05 -0.10 0.91
N ASP A 75 -1.37 0.32 1.99
CA ASP A 75 -1.06 -0.53 3.15
C ASP A 75 -2.32 -1.08 3.80
N MET A 76 -3.32 -0.22 4.05
CA MET A 76 -4.57 -0.66 4.66
C MET A 76 -5.34 -1.65 3.79
N PHE A 77 -5.36 -1.43 2.47
CA PHE A 77 -6.01 -2.38 1.55
C PHE A 77 -5.35 -3.76 1.66
N TRP A 78 -4.02 -3.82 1.53
CA TRP A 78 -3.29 -5.09 1.57
C TRP A 78 -3.30 -5.76 2.94
N ARG A 79 -3.34 -4.99 4.03
CA ARG A 79 -3.50 -5.53 5.39
C ARG A 79 -4.82 -6.30 5.55
N GLU A 80 -5.93 -5.67 5.20
CA GLU A 80 -7.25 -6.30 5.32
C GLU A 80 -7.41 -7.46 4.31
N HIS A 81 -6.88 -7.28 3.10
CA HIS A 81 -6.87 -8.32 2.09
C HIS A 81 -6.08 -9.56 2.52
N ASN A 82 -4.85 -9.38 3.00
CA ASN A 82 -3.99 -10.48 3.45
C ASN A 82 -4.61 -11.21 4.64
N LYS A 83 -5.21 -10.47 5.59
CA LYS A 83 -5.95 -11.06 6.71
C LYS A 83 -7.06 -11.99 6.22
N LYS A 84 -7.89 -11.54 5.27
CA LYS A 84 -8.95 -12.37 4.66
C LYS A 84 -8.36 -13.57 3.92
N PHE A 85 -7.32 -13.35 3.13
CA PHE A 85 -6.65 -14.41 2.36
C PHE A 85 -6.12 -15.53 3.26
N PHE A 86 -5.36 -15.19 4.31
CA PHE A 86 -4.79 -16.21 5.20
C PHE A 86 -5.85 -16.95 6.01
N HIS A 87 -6.93 -16.26 6.40
CA HIS A 87 -8.08 -16.88 7.06
C HIS A 87 -8.76 -17.92 6.16
N GLU A 88 -9.09 -17.55 4.92
CA GLU A 88 -9.75 -18.46 3.98
C GLU A 88 -8.85 -19.60 3.53
N LYS A 89 -7.55 -19.32 3.32
CA LYS A 89 -6.55 -20.35 3.04
C LYS A 89 -6.45 -21.37 4.17
N SER A 90 -6.46 -20.91 5.43
CA SER A 90 -6.39 -21.80 6.59
C SER A 90 -7.61 -22.73 6.66
N LYS A 91 -8.82 -22.18 6.47
CA LYS A 91 -10.07 -22.97 6.40
C LYS A 91 -10.05 -24.01 5.28
N PHE A 92 -9.52 -23.63 4.11
CA PHE A 92 -9.39 -24.55 2.98
C PHE A 92 -8.47 -25.71 3.33
N LEU A 93 -7.31 -25.44 3.94
CA LEU A 93 -6.36 -26.46 4.36
C LEU A 93 -6.90 -27.37 5.47
N GLU A 94 -7.69 -26.83 6.42
CA GLU A 94 -8.35 -27.65 7.45
C GLU A 94 -9.36 -28.64 6.85
N THR A 95 -10.18 -28.17 5.91
CA THR A 95 -11.14 -29.01 5.17
C THR A 95 -10.44 -30.09 4.34
N PHE A 96 -9.26 -29.77 3.81
CA PHE A 96 -8.49 -30.72 2.99
C PHE A 96 -7.82 -31.82 3.83
N LYS A 97 -7.28 -31.45 5.00
CA LYS A 97 -6.64 -32.41 5.92
C LYS A 97 -7.61 -33.45 6.50
N SER A 98 -8.91 -33.17 6.53
CA SER A 98 -9.92 -34.12 7.03
C SER A 98 -10.37 -35.15 5.99
N ILE A 99 -9.86 -35.10 4.74
CA ILE A 99 -10.20 -36.04 3.67
C ILE A 99 -9.16 -37.19 3.62
N PRO A 100 -9.53 -38.45 3.93
CA PRO A 100 -8.59 -39.55 4.14
C PRO A 100 -7.71 -39.97 2.94
N GLU A 101 -8.14 -39.69 1.71
CA GLU A 101 -7.46 -40.11 0.46
C GLU A 101 -6.55 -39.04 -0.16
N SER A 102 -6.43 -37.87 0.47
CA SER A 102 -5.90 -36.66 -0.15
C SER A 102 -4.36 -36.59 -0.30
N GLY A 103 -3.67 -37.72 -0.14
CA GLY A 103 -2.23 -37.79 0.14
C GLY A 103 -1.27 -37.25 -0.93
N ASN A 104 -1.71 -37.03 -2.18
CA ASN A 104 -0.74 -36.84 -3.29
C ASN A 104 -0.80 -35.52 -4.08
N ASP A 105 -1.85 -34.69 -4.02
CA ASP A 105 -1.93 -33.45 -4.85
C ASP A 105 -2.32 -32.18 -4.06
N ALA A 106 -1.56 -31.87 -3.00
CA ALA A 106 -1.74 -30.63 -2.24
C ALA A 106 -1.53 -29.36 -3.11
N SER A 107 -0.66 -29.44 -4.13
CA SER A 107 -0.39 -28.36 -5.07
C SER A 107 -1.60 -28.04 -5.94
N ASP A 108 -2.19 -29.06 -6.58
CA ASP A 108 -3.33 -28.88 -7.48
C ASP A 108 -4.55 -28.38 -6.72
N SER A 109 -4.74 -28.87 -5.50
CA SER A 109 -5.83 -28.43 -4.64
C SER A 109 -5.68 -26.97 -4.18
N LEU A 110 -4.45 -26.54 -3.87
CA LEU A 110 -4.18 -25.14 -3.55
C LEU A 110 -4.38 -24.22 -4.77
N SER A 111 -4.13 -24.71 -5.99
CA SER A 111 -4.44 -23.98 -7.22
C SER A 111 -5.94 -23.70 -7.37
N VAL A 112 -6.80 -24.66 -7.00
CA VAL A 112 -8.26 -24.50 -6.99
C VAL A 112 -8.68 -23.41 -5.99
N PHE A 113 -8.11 -23.42 -4.79
CA PHE A 113 -8.32 -22.35 -3.81
C PHE A 113 -7.92 -20.98 -4.38
N TYR A 114 -6.72 -20.86 -4.96
CA TYR A 114 -6.23 -19.60 -5.52
C TYR A 114 -7.15 -19.07 -6.61
N LYS A 115 -7.55 -19.93 -7.56
CA LYS A 115 -8.48 -19.55 -8.63
C LYS A 115 -9.80 -19.03 -8.06
N LYS A 116 -10.42 -19.79 -7.14
CA LYS A 116 -11.68 -19.41 -6.50
C LYS A 116 -11.57 -18.09 -5.75
N PHE A 117 -10.53 -17.93 -4.94
CA PHE A 117 -10.28 -16.69 -4.19
C PHE A 117 -10.12 -15.48 -5.13
N LEU A 118 -9.43 -15.66 -6.26
CA LEU A 118 -9.27 -14.59 -7.24
C LEU A 118 -10.58 -14.22 -7.93
N GLU A 119 -11.39 -15.21 -8.31
CA GLU A 119 -12.69 -15.01 -8.94
C GLU A 119 -13.67 -14.29 -8.01
N GLU A 120 -13.78 -14.73 -6.76
CA GLU A 120 -14.67 -14.13 -5.75
C GLU A 120 -14.29 -12.68 -5.42
N ASN A 121 -13.01 -12.33 -5.50
CA ASN A 121 -12.52 -11.00 -5.19
C ASN A 121 -12.23 -10.15 -6.44
N LYS A 122 -12.59 -10.60 -7.65
CA LYS A 122 -12.30 -9.91 -8.91
C LYS A 122 -12.76 -8.45 -8.92
N ASN A 123 -14.02 -8.20 -8.58
CA ASN A 123 -14.59 -6.86 -8.54
C ASN A 123 -13.88 -5.94 -7.53
N LEU A 124 -13.36 -6.51 -6.43
CA LEU A 124 -12.58 -5.77 -5.44
C LEU A 124 -11.21 -5.37 -6.03
N TYR A 125 -10.52 -6.31 -6.70
CA TYR A 125 -9.25 -6.01 -7.37
C TYR A 125 -9.40 -4.99 -8.49
N ASP A 126 -10.46 -5.07 -9.29
CA ASP A 126 -10.69 -4.13 -10.38
C ASP A 126 -10.89 -2.70 -9.83
N GLN A 127 -11.62 -2.56 -8.73
CA GLN A 127 -11.79 -1.27 -8.05
C GLN A 127 -10.49 -0.76 -7.44
N TYR A 128 -9.75 -1.63 -6.75
CA TYR A 128 -8.45 -1.30 -6.19
C TYR A 128 -7.47 -0.85 -7.28
N ASN A 129 -7.31 -1.65 -8.35
CA ASN A 129 -6.38 -1.38 -9.44
C ASN A 129 -6.72 -0.05 -10.13
N ARG A 130 -8.00 0.22 -10.39
CA ARG A 130 -8.43 1.50 -10.97
C ARG A 130 -8.01 2.69 -10.11
N GLU A 131 -8.24 2.62 -8.79
CA GLU A 131 -7.82 3.67 -7.87
C GLU A 131 -6.30 3.76 -7.73
N TRP A 132 -5.61 2.61 -7.75
CA TRP A 132 -4.16 2.54 -7.72
C TRP A 132 -3.54 3.25 -8.93
N TYR A 133 -4.03 2.96 -10.15
CA TYR A 133 -3.59 3.65 -11.36
C TYR A 133 -3.87 5.15 -11.30
N ARG A 134 -5.06 5.55 -10.84
CA ARG A 134 -5.43 6.96 -10.70
C ARG A 134 -4.48 7.71 -9.76
N ARG A 135 -4.16 7.13 -8.61
CA ARG A 135 -3.23 7.71 -7.61
C ARG A 135 -1.80 7.78 -8.15
N ASN A 136 -1.31 6.71 -8.76
CA ASN A 136 0.04 6.66 -9.33
C ASN A 136 0.19 7.66 -10.48
N PHE A 137 -0.81 7.78 -11.36
CA PHE A 137 -0.79 8.77 -12.43
C PHE A 137 -0.74 10.20 -11.89
N TYR A 138 -1.53 10.51 -10.85
CA TYR A 138 -1.46 11.81 -10.18
C TYR A 138 -0.09 12.06 -9.53
N SER A 139 0.50 11.06 -8.89
CA SER A 139 1.85 11.14 -8.34
C SER A 139 2.90 11.42 -9.42
N LEU A 140 2.83 10.75 -10.58
CA LEU A 140 3.71 11.01 -11.73
C LEU A 140 3.59 12.45 -12.23
N MET A 141 2.36 12.98 -12.32
CA MET A 141 2.13 14.37 -12.70
C MET A 141 2.76 15.35 -11.71
N LEU A 142 2.69 15.08 -10.41
CA LEU A 142 3.35 15.89 -9.39
C LEU A 142 4.87 15.80 -9.47
N SER A 143 5.43 14.60 -9.63
CA SER A 143 6.87 14.39 -9.85
C SER A 143 7.38 15.21 -11.04
N PHE A 144 6.63 15.19 -12.14
CA PHE A 144 6.95 15.95 -13.34
C PHE A 144 6.95 17.47 -13.07
N ARG A 145 5.95 17.98 -12.33
CA ARG A 145 5.89 19.39 -11.95
C ARG A 145 7.04 19.81 -11.02
N VAL A 146 7.44 18.96 -10.08
CA VAL A 146 8.61 19.19 -9.21
C VAL A 146 9.88 19.27 -10.06
N ALA A 147 10.07 18.32 -10.98
CA ALA A 147 11.22 18.30 -11.87
C ALA A 147 11.30 19.57 -12.73
N LEU A 148 10.18 20.00 -13.33
CA LEU A 148 10.11 21.27 -14.08
C LEU A 148 10.44 22.47 -13.18
N SER A 149 9.86 22.55 -11.98
CA SER A 149 10.14 23.64 -11.04
C SER A 149 11.63 23.74 -10.72
N ASN A 150 12.28 22.61 -10.45
CA ASN A 150 13.71 22.56 -10.14
C ASN A 150 14.56 22.99 -11.33
N LEU A 151 14.20 22.60 -12.56
CA LEU A 151 14.89 23.05 -13.77
C LEU A 151 14.82 24.58 -13.93
N PHE A 152 13.64 25.18 -13.78
CA PHE A 152 13.47 26.64 -13.91
C PHE A 152 14.07 27.45 -12.75
N SER A 153 14.13 26.86 -11.55
CA SER A 153 14.82 27.48 -10.41
C SER A 153 16.34 27.47 -10.58
N ASN A 154 16.90 26.38 -11.10
CA ASN A 154 18.34 26.24 -11.35
C ASN A 154 18.81 27.03 -12.58
N SER A 155 17.93 27.33 -13.54
CA SER A 155 18.27 28.13 -14.73
C SER A 155 18.26 29.65 -14.48
N LYS A 156 17.92 30.10 -13.27
CA LYS A 156 17.92 31.52 -12.86
C LYS A 156 19.18 31.93 -12.09
N LEU A 157 20.17 31.04 -12.01
CA LEU A 157 21.54 31.28 -11.55
C LEU A 157 22.47 31.41 -12.76
#